data_AF-A0A3G2UT90-F1
#
_entry.id   AF-A0A3G2UT90-F1
#
_cell.length_a   1.000
_cell.length_b   1.000
_cell.length_c   1.000
_cell.angle_alpha   90.00
_cell.angle_beta   90.00
_cell.angle_gamma   90.00
#
_symmetry.space_group_name_H-M   'P 1'
#
loop_
_entity.id
_entity.type
_entity.pdbx_description
1 polymer ?
#
loop_
_entity_poly.entity_id
_entity_poly.type
_entity_poly.pdbx_seq_one_letter_code
_entity_poly.pdbx_strand_id
1 'polypeptide(L)'
;MSASKAKIEEDIHFIFSERVRFARMEQEWFSTKQCPEELRKAFMWGIPHPTDNNNKLVVGREAIARLENLAATALRRAGIQRQVDLSEVRMPLGTILFRKFALERRPIDTKNIDRALSEAAKLAARTIKARTHFIPCHLMHAEKPFEFTIGPVRFMNQRTFRSRLAGLIWQHRSVYRGDNWLRRESAKYYGSFGWIAEVSIPCCDKKNR
;
A
#
# COMPACT_ATOMS: atom_id res chain seq x y z
N MET A 1 -2.45 14.27 16.71
CA MET A 1 -1.87 13.87 18.01
C MET A 1 -1.26 12.49 17.88
N SER A 2 -0.02 12.27 18.34
CA SER A 2 0.57 10.93 18.40
C SER A 2 -0.16 10.11 19.46
N ALA A 3 -0.50 8.86 19.18
CA ALA A 3 -1.01 7.94 20.21
C ALA A 3 0.01 7.85 21.35
N SER A 4 -0.49 7.81 22.59
CA SER A 4 0.36 7.62 23.77
C SER A 4 1.04 6.25 23.71
N LYS A 5 2.22 6.11 24.32
CA LYS A 5 2.95 4.83 24.36
C LYS A 5 2.11 3.71 24.98
N ALA A 6 1.40 4.02 26.06
CA ALA A 6 0.49 3.09 26.73
C ALA A 6 -0.62 2.58 25.80
N LYS A 7 -1.20 3.45 24.95
CA LYS A 7 -2.25 3.04 24.02
C LYS A 7 -1.73 2.10 22.93
N ILE A 8 -0.52 2.35 22.43
CA ILE A 8 0.13 1.50 21.42
C ILE A 8 0.38 0.10 21.98
N GLU A 9 0.86 0.02 23.22
CA GLU A 9 1.10 -1.25 23.91
C GLU A 9 -0.21 -2.01 24.13
N GLU A 10 -1.24 -1.34 24.65
CA GLU A 10 -2.60 -1.88 24.81
C GLU A 10 -3.16 -2.44 23.49
N ASP A 11 -3.00 -1.70 22.39
CA ASP A 11 -3.49 -2.11 21.07
C ASP A 11 -2.77 -3.37 20.56
N ILE A 12 -1.46 -3.50 20.81
CA ILE A 12 -0.71 -4.70 20.45
C ILE A 12 -1.16 -5.90 21.31
N HIS A 13 -1.32 -5.71 22.62
CA HIS A 13 -1.86 -6.74 23.49
C HIS A 13 -3.24 -7.20 23.05
N PHE A 14 -4.11 -6.26 22.68
CA PHE A 14 -5.45 -6.58 22.17
C PHE A 14 -5.38 -7.45 20.91
N ILE A 15 -4.54 -7.08 19.93
CA ILE A 15 -4.38 -7.86 18.69
C ILE A 15 -3.97 -9.31 18.98
N PHE A 16 -3.02 -9.52 19.89
CA PHE A 16 -2.60 -10.87 20.28
C PHE A 16 -3.67 -11.62 21.07
N SER A 17 -4.42 -10.93 21.94
CA SER A 17 -5.55 -11.53 22.65
C SER A 17 -6.66 -11.99 21.71
N GLU A 18 -6.96 -11.20 20.67
CA GLU A 18 -7.93 -11.57 19.64
C GLU A 18 -7.45 -12.79 18.85
N ARG A 19 -6.16 -12.88 18.52
CA ARG A 19 -5.62 -14.10 17.88
C ARG A 19 -5.87 -15.33 18.74
N VAL A 20 -5.61 -15.26 20.04
CA VAL A 20 -5.84 -16.39 20.97
C VAL A 20 -7.33 -16.72 21.03
N ARG A 21 -8.20 -15.71 21.10
CA ARG A 21 -9.66 -15.90 21.12
C ARG A 21 -10.16 -16.59 19.85
N PHE A 22 -9.76 -16.11 18.67
CA PHE A 22 -10.13 -16.72 17.40
C PHE A 22 -9.53 -18.11 17.21
N ALA A 23 -8.31 -18.37 17.70
CA ALA A 23 -7.72 -19.72 17.67
C ALA A 23 -8.57 -20.72 18.47
N ARG A 24 -9.11 -20.30 19.63
CA ARG A 24 -10.03 -21.15 20.42
C ARG A 24 -11.35 -21.38 19.69
N MET A 25 -11.92 -20.36 19.06
CA MET A 25 -13.13 -20.49 18.25
C MET A 25 -12.93 -21.40 17.03
N GLU A 26 -11.76 -21.33 16.38
CA GLU A 26 -11.38 -22.24 15.30
C GLU A 26 -11.36 -23.69 15.81
N GLN A 27 -10.73 -23.94 16.96
CA GLN A 27 -10.72 -25.27 17.59
C GLN A 27 -12.12 -25.77 17.95
N GLU A 28 -12.96 -24.91 18.54
CA GLU A 28 -14.36 -25.22 18.86
C GLU A 28 -15.14 -25.57 17.60
N TRP A 29 -15.02 -24.79 16.53
CA TRP A 29 -15.65 -25.10 15.24
C TRP A 29 -15.20 -26.45 14.69
N PHE A 30 -13.90 -26.77 14.74
CA PHE A 30 -13.40 -28.06 14.28
C PHE A 30 -13.99 -29.24 15.06
N SER A 31 -14.22 -29.05 16.37
CA SER A 31 -14.79 -30.06 17.26
C SER A 31 -16.30 -30.22 17.12
N THR A 32 -17.05 -29.12 17.06
CA THR A 32 -18.53 -29.11 17.06
C THR A 32 -19.13 -29.15 15.66
N LYS A 33 -18.32 -28.87 14.63
CA LYS A 33 -18.73 -28.62 13.24
C LYS A 33 -19.71 -27.44 13.08
N GLN A 34 -19.92 -26.65 14.12
CA GLN A 34 -20.74 -25.44 14.09
C GLN A 34 -19.81 -24.23 14.11
N CYS A 35 -19.86 -23.40 13.06
CA CYS A 35 -19.02 -22.22 12.96
C CYS A 35 -19.63 -21.08 13.80
N PRO A 36 -18.93 -20.57 14.83
CA PRO A 36 -19.41 -19.40 15.57
C PRO A 36 -19.65 -18.22 14.63
N GLU A 37 -20.75 -17.50 14.84
CA GLU A 37 -21.15 -16.38 13.97
C GLU A 37 -20.07 -15.29 13.89
N GLU A 38 -19.36 -15.05 14.99
CA GLU A 38 -18.24 -14.12 15.02
C GLU A 38 -17.07 -14.57 14.14
N LEU A 39 -16.71 -15.86 14.18
CA LEU A 39 -15.66 -16.44 13.34
C LEU A 39 -16.04 -16.35 11.86
N ARG A 40 -17.32 -16.61 11.53
CA ARG A 40 -17.86 -16.48 10.18
C ARG A 40 -17.69 -15.07 9.63
N LYS A 41 -17.98 -14.03 10.44
CA LYS A 41 -17.76 -12.62 10.07
C LYS A 41 -16.29 -12.23 10.04
N ALA A 42 -15.46 -12.90 10.85
CA ALA A 42 -14.04 -12.60 10.99
C ALA A 42 -13.16 -13.12 9.84
N PHE A 43 -13.66 -14.03 9.00
CA PHE A 43 -12.88 -14.74 7.98
C PHE A 43 -12.15 -13.82 6.98
N MET A 44 -12.67 -12.61 6.75
CA MET A 44 -12.03 -11.60 5.89
C MET A 44 -10.92 -10.79 6.59
N TRP A 45 -10.82 -10.88 7.92
CA TRP A 45 -10.00 -10.04 8.78
C TRP A 45 -8.87 -10.85 9.41
N GLY A 46 -7.77 -10.95 8.68
CA GLY A 46 -6.59 -11.71 9.11
C GLY A 46 -5.27 -11.05 8.77
N ILE A 47 -4.26 -11.40 9.55
CA ILE A 47 -2.87 -10.99 9.36
C ILE A 47 -2.14 -12.10 8.59
N PRO A 48 -1.30 -11.81 7.58
CA PRO A 48 -0.51 -12.84 6.91
C PRO A 48 0.38 -13.60 7.89
N HIS A 49 0.41 -14.93 7.78
CA HIS A 49 1.35 -15.72 8.55
C HIS A 49 2.78 -15.43 8.07
N PRO A 50 3.76 -15.21 8.97
CA PRO A 50 5.12 -14.79 8.57
C PRO A 50 5.91 -15.83 7.77
N THR A 51 5.52 -17.11 7.84
CA THR A 51 6.20 -18.20 7.12
C THR A 51 5.30 -18.89 6.08
N ASP A 52 4.02 -18.56 6.02
CA ASP A 52 3.06 -19.19 5.11
C ASP A 52 2.14 -18.13 4.50
N ASN A 53 2.45 -17.72 3.28
CA ASN A 53 1.70 -16.66 2.60
C ASN A 53 0.27 -17.06 2.23
N ASN A 54 -0.05 -18.37 2.23
CA ASN A 54 -1.40 -18.86 1.94
C ASN A 54 -2.28 -18.91 3.19
N ASN A 55 -1.67 -18.79 4.38
CA ASN A 55 -2.38 -18.83 5.64
C ASN A 55 -2.51 -17.44 6.27
N LYS A 56 -3.68 -17.19 6.88
CA LYS A 56 -3.99 -15.95 7.58
C LYS A 56 -4.33 -16.26 9.02
N LEU A 57 -3.79 -15.46 9.90
CA LEU A 57 -4.10 -15.45 11.32
C LEU A 57 -5.36 -14.61 11.51
N VAL A 58 -6.50 -15.26 11.75
CA VAL A 58 -7.77 -14.56 11.99
C VAL A 58 -7.70 -13.83 13.34
N VAL A 59 -8.03 -12.54 13.31
CA VAL A 59 -7.98 -11.64 14.48
C VAL A 59 -9.22 -10.75 14.61
N GLY A 60 -10.15 -10.81 13.64
CA GLY A 60 -11.36 -9.99 13.66
C GLY A 60 -11.13 -8.53 13.27
N ARG A 61 -12.25 -7.81 13.07
CA ARG A 61 -12.25 -6.45 12.51
C ARG A 61 -11.59 -5.43 13.42
N GLU A 62 -11.84 -5.51 14.73
CA GLU A 62 -11.33 -4.54 15.71
C GLU A 62 -9.80 -4.61 15.82
N ALA A 63 -9.22 -5.82 15.82
CA ALA A 63 -7.77 -5.99 15.80
C ALA A 63 -7.14 -5.42 14.52
N ILE A 64 -7.81 -5.59 13.36
CA ILE A 64 -7.35 -4.98 12.10
C ILE A 64 -7.41 -3.45 12.17
N ALA A 65 -8.46 -2.86 12.74
CA ALA A 65 -8.58 -1.41 12.91
C ALA A 65 -7.46 -0.86 13.82
N ARG A 66 -7.14 -1.56 14.91
CA ARG A 66 -6.00 -1.20 15.78
C ARG A 66 -4.67 -1.36 15.04
N LEU A 67 -4.49 -2.40 14.24
CA LEU A 67 -3.30 -2.56 13.40
C LEU A 67 -3.15 -1.43 12.36
N GLU A 68 -4.25 -0.95 11.79
CA GLU A 68 -4.28 0.22 10.91
C GLU A 68 -3.85 1.50 11.64
N ASN A 69 -4.31 1.70 12.88
CA ASN A 69 -3.86 2.82 13.71
C ASN A 69 -2.36 2.76 14.04
N LEU A 70 -1.83 1.55 14.27
CA LEU A 70 -0.39 1.32 14.47
C LEU A 70 0.40 1.62 13.19
N ALA A 71 -0.08 1.17 12.03
CA ALA A 71 0.53 1.45 10.73
C ALA A 71 0.54 2.95 10.42
N ALA A 72 -0.56 3.66 10.68
CA ALA A 72 -0.66 5.11 10.52
C ALA A 72 0.32 5.83 11.47
N THR A 73 0.49 5.31 12.68
CA THR A 73 1.47 5.84 13.64
C THR A 73 2.91 5.63 13.16
N ALA A 74 3.24 4.46 12.61
CA ALA A 74 4.55 4.20 12.02
C ALA A 74 4.86 5.18 10.87
N LEU A 75 3.91 5.36 9.95
CA LEU A 75 4.01 6.30 8.83
C LEU A 75 4.20 7.76 9.30
N ARG A 76 3.43 8.18 10.32
CA ARG A 76 3.56 9.52 10.92
C ARG A 76 4.93 9.75 11.52
N ARG A 77 5.41 8.80 12.34
CA ARG A 77 6.73 8.90 13.00
C ARG A 77 7.88 8.94 11.99
N ALA A 78 7.71 8.29 10.84
CA ALA A 78 8.69 8.30 9.75
C ALA A 78 8.53 9.48 8.78
N GLY A 79 7.50 10.32 8.91
CA GLY A 79 7.28 11.49 8.04
C GLY A 79 6.80 11.16 6.61
N ILE A 80 6.38 9.92 6.35
CA ILE A 80 6.05 9.43 4.99
C ILE A 80 4.56 9.12 4.78
N GLN A 81 3.69 9.52 5.71
CA GLN A 81 2.25 9.24 5.67
C GLN A 81 1.50 9.71 4.42
N ARG A 82 2.03 10.71 3.69
CA ARG A 82 1.44 11.23 2.45
C ARG A 82 2.06 10.63 1.19
N GLN A 83 3.05 9.76 1.35
CA GLN A 83 3.84 9.19 0.25
C GLN A 83 3.55 7.70 0.06
N VAL A 84 3.00 7.04 1.08
CA VAL A 84 2.72 5.61 1.10
C VAL A 84 1.30 5.35 1.58
N ASP A 85 0.58 4.49 0.86
CA ASP A 85 -0.74 4.00 1.23
C ASP A 85 -0.68 3.15 2.51
N LEU A 86 -1.70 3.27 3.36
CA LEU A 86 -1.75 2.58 4.65
C LEU A 86 -1.69 1.05 4.50
N SER A 87 -2.26 0.50 3.42
CA SER A 87 -2.29 -0.95 3.17
C SER A 87 -0.89 -1.53 2.93
N GLU A 88 0.04 -0.73 2.38
CA GLU A 88 1.43 -1.13 2.14
C GLU A 88 2.22 -1.28 3.45
N VAL A 89 1.76 -0.68 4.54
CA VAL A 89 2.41 -0.78 5.86
C VAL A 89 1.70 -1.75 6.78
N ARG A 90 0.36 -1.78 6.75
CA ARG A 90 -0.45 -2.63 7.62
C ARG A 90 -0.07 -4.10 7.51
N MET A 91 0.06 -4.62 6.28
CA MET A 91 0.34 -6.04 6.05
C MET A 91 1.74 -6.43 6.54
N PRO A 92 2.83 -5.75 6.14
CA PRO A 92 4.16 -6.01 6.70
C PRO A 92 4.24 -5.81 8.21
N LEU A 93 3.56 -4.80 8.75
CA LEU A 93 3.56 -4.55 10.19
C LEU A 93 2.96 -5.72 10.96
N GLY A 94 1.80 -6.24 10.53
CA GLY A 94 1.20 -7.42 11.15
C GLY A 94 2.14 -8.63 11.16
N THR A 95 2.80 -8.89 10.02
CA THR A 95 3.81 -9.95 9.90
C THR A 95 5.01 -9.74 10.85
N ILE A 96 5.52 -8.51 10.95
CA ILE A 96 6.63 -8.15 11.84
C ILE A 96 6.25 -8.35 13.31
N LEU A 97 5.06 -7.88 13.71
CA LEU A 97 4.56 -8.02 15.07
C LEU A 97 4.44 -9.50 15.44
N PHE A 98 3.82 -10.30 14.58
CA PHE A 98 3.65 -11.73 14.84
C PHE A 98 4.99 -12.46 14.92
N ARG A 99 5.92 -12.18 13.99
CA ARG A 99 7.27 -12.76 14.03
C ARG A 99 7.98 -12.43 15.35
N LYS A 100 8.02 -11.15 15.75
CA LYS A 100 8.76 -10.72 16.95
C LYS A 100 8.13 -11.21 18.26
N PHE A 101 6.81 -11.12 18.39
CA PHE A 101 6.15 -11.32 19.68
C PHE A 101 5.56 -12.73 19.84
N ALA A 102 5.09 -13.37 18.76
CA ALA A 102 4.55 -14.73 18.82
C ALA A 102 5.62 -15.80 18.61
N LEU A 103 6.46 -15.65 17.57
CA LEU A 103 7.46 -16.67 17.22
C LEU A 103 8.75 -16.50 18.02
N GLU A 104 9.34 -15.30 17.99
CA GLU A 104 10.59 -15.00 18.70
C GLU A 104 10.37 -14.76 20.21
N ARG A 105 9.12 -14.69 20.67
CA ARG A 105 8.71 -14.46 22.08
C ARG A 105 9.39 -13.25 22.73
N ARG A 106 9.63 -12.18 21.97
CA ARG A 106 10.15 -10.93 22.55
C ARG A 106 9.11 -10.31 23.49
N PRO A 107 9.54 -9.61 24.54
CA PRO A 107 8.63 -8.85 25.38
C PRO A 107 7.98 -7.72 24.58
N ILE A 108 6.67 -7.51 24.82
CA ILE A 108 5.92 -6.38 24.27
C ILE A 108 6.23 -5.16 25.14
N ASP A 109 7.43 -4.61 24.96
CA ASP A 109 7.88 -3.38 25.62
C ASP A 109 8.05 -2.24 24.63
N THR A 110 8.13 -1.00 25.13
CA THR A 110 8.28 0.20 24.29
C THR A 110 9.44 0.07 23.29
N LYS A 111 10.56 -0.54 23.68
CA LYS A 111 11.76 -0.67 22.85
C LYS A 111 11.52 -1.60 21.64
N ASN A 112 10.90 -2.75 21.86
CA ASN A 112 10.61 -3.71 20.80
C ASN A 112 9.45 -3.25 19.91
N ILE A 113 8.46 -2.57 20.49
CA ILE A 113 7.38 -1.89 19.76
C ILE A 113 7.95 -0.84 18.81
N ASP A 114 8.77 0.08 19.31
CA ASP A 114 9.35 1.16 18.49
C ASP A 114 10.20 0.60 17.35
N ARG A 115 10.94 -0.49 17.60
CA ARG A 115 11.69 -1.22 16.57
C ARG A 115 10.78 -1.84 15.51
N ALA A 116 9.67 -2.46 15.90
CA ALA A 116 8.71 -3.05 14.97
C ALA A 116 8.08 -1.98 14.06
N LEU A 117 7.63 -0.86 14.64
CA LEU A 117 7.08 0.26 13.88
C LEU A 117 8.12 0.87 12.93
N SER A 118 9.36 1.06 13.39
CA SER A 118 10.45 1.57 12.56
C SER A 118 10.83 0.63 11.43
N GLU A 119 10.83 -0.69 11.67
CA GLU A 119 11.09 -1.71 10.65
C GLU A 119 10.01 -1.67 9.55
N ALA A 120 8.73 -1.62 9.94
CA ALA A 120 7.62 -1.52 9.00
C ALA A 120 7.71 -0.24 8.15
N ALA A 121 7.98 0.91 8.78
CA ALA A 121 8.15 2.17 8.06
C ALA A 121 9.35 2.16 7.10
N LYS A 122 10.46 1.51 7.46
CA LYS A 122 11.62 1.34 6.57
C LYS A 122 11.30 0.48 5.35
N LEU A 123 10.53 -0.59 5.53
CA LEU A 123 10.07 -1.42 4.41
C LEU A 123 9.16 -0.62 3.49
N ALA A 124 8.24 0.15 4.05
CA ALA A 124 7.35 1.05 3.31
C ALA A 124 8.15 2.10 2.51
N ALA A 125 9.15 2.73 3.13
CA ALA A 125 9.99 3.74 2.49
C ALA A 125 10.73 3.21 1.26
N ARG A 126 11.11 1.93 1.23
CA ARG A 126 11.77 1.31 0.05
C ARG A 126 10.86 1.20 -1.18
N THR A 127 9.55 1.30 -0.99
CA THR A 127 8.58 1.27 -2.10
C THR A 127 8.39 2.63 -2.77
N ILE A 128 8.79 3.71 -2.07
CA ILE A 128 8.69 5.08 -2.55
C ILE A 128 9.65 5.27 -3.72
N LYS A 129 9.12 5.66 -4.87
CA LYS A 129 9.90 5.94 -6.07
C LYS A 129 9.37 7.19 -6.75
N ALA A 130 10.22 7.87 -7.51
CA ALA A 130 9.78 8.89 -8.43
C ALA A 130 8.90 8.25 -9.51
N ARG A 131 7.73 8.82 -9.76
CA ARG A 131 6.77 8.34 -10.75
C ARG A 131 6.29 9.49 -11.61
N THR A 132 6.22 9.23 -12.91
CA THR A 132 5.67 10.15 -13.88
C THR A 132 4.34 9.62 -14.36
N HIS A 133 3.29 10.43 -14.19
CA HIS A 133 1.93 10.12 -14.62
C HIS A 133 1.60 10.92 -15.87
N PHE A 134 0.92 10.28 -16.81
CA PHE A 134 0.40 10.91 -18.02
C PHE A 134 -1.13 10.98 -17.93
N ILE A 135 -1.67 12.19 -17.94
CA ILE A 135 -3.09 12.47 -17.75
C ILE A 135 -3.63 13.07 -19.04
N PRO A 136 -4.52 12.38 -19.77
CA PRO A 136 -5.17 12.96 -20.93
C PRO A 136 -6.08 14.12 -20.51
N CYS A 137 -6.05 15.24 -21.23
CA CYS A 137 -6.82 16.43 -20.89
C CYS A 137 -7.21 17.26 -22.12
N HIS A 138 -8.18 18.15 -21.92
CA HIS A 138 -8.56 19.19 -22.87
C HIS A 138 -8.32 20.55 -22.23
N LEU A 139 -7.64 21.44 -22.94
CA LEU A 139 -7.36 22.80 -22.50
C LEU A 139 -8.15 23.75 -23.39
N MET A 140 -8.94 24.64 -22.79
CA MET A 140 -9.96 25.41 -23.50
C MET A 140 -9.39 26.58 -24.33
N HIS A 141 -8.12 26.99 -24.16
CA HIS A 141 -7.62 28.25 -24.70
C HIS A 141 -6.09 28.34 -24.90
N ALA A 142 -5.43 27.27 -25.36
CA ALA A 142 -4.02 27.37 -25.75
C ALA A 142 -3.93 27.62 -27.27
N GLU A 143 -3.29 28.70 -27.70
CA GLU A 143 -2.85 28.95 -29.10
C GLU A 143 -1.79 27.92 -29.52
N LYS A 144 -2.18 26.64 -29.56
CA LYS A 144 -1.43 25.43 -29.99
C LYS A 144 0.10 25.46 -29.81
N PRO A 145 0.68 25.78 -28.63
CA PRO A 145 2.10 25.55 -28.42
C PRO A 145 2.41 24.05 -28.47
N PHE A 146 3.65 23.66 -28.79
CA PHE A 146 4.04 22.25 -28.79
C PHE A 146 4.01 21.63 -27.38
N GLU A 147 4.35 22.45 -26.40
CA GLU A 147 4.25 22.16 -24.98
C GLU A 147 4.24 23.48 -24.18
N PHE A 148 3.78 23.42 -22.94
CA PHE A 148 3.93 24.50 -21.96
C PHE A 148 3.86 23.91 -20.54
N THR A 149 4.21 24.71 -19.52
CA THR A 149 4.28 24.25 -18.14
C THR A 149 3.48 25.16 -17.22
N ILE A 150 2.68 24.57 -16.33
CA ILE A 150 2.04 25.27 -15.21
C ILE A 150 2.48 24.57 -13.92
N GLY A 151 3.31 25.25 -13.12
CA GLY A 151 3.88 24.68 -11.91
C GLY A 151 4.65 23.38 -12.20
N PRO A 152 4.37 22.26 -11.49
CA PRO A 152 5.07 20.98 -11.70
C PRO A 152 4.51 20.17 -12.89
N VAL A 153 3.51 20.70 -13.60
CA VAL A 153 2.78 19.97 -14.65
C VAL A 153 3.20 20.47 -16.02
N ARG A 154 3.74 19.56 -16.84
CA ARG A 154 4.08 19.83 -18.24
C ARG A 154 2.95 19.36 -19.15
N PHE A 155 2.38 20.26 -19.93
CA PHE A 155 1.35 19.96 -20.92
C PHE A 155 1.99 19.79 -22.29
N MET A 156 1.75 18.67 -22.93
CA MET A 156 2.23 18.35 -24.28
C MET A 156 1.06 18.19 -25.21
N ASN A 157 1.19 18.68 -26.44
CA ASN A 157 0.25 18.31 -27.48
C ASN A 157 0.48 16.84 -27.90
N GLN A 158 -0.47 16.32 -28.67
CA GLN A 158 -0.44 14.93 -29.11
C GLN A 158 0.84 14.53 -29.86
N ARG A 159 1.38 15.42 -30.71
CA ARG A 159 2.59 15.14 -31.50
C ARG A 159 3.79 14.98 -30.59
N THR A 160 3.99 15.92 -29.67
CA THR A 160 5.08 15.90 -28.68
C THR A 160 4.97 14.67 -27.78
N PHE A 161 3.76 14.35 -27.31
CA PHE A 161 3.53 13.19 -26.45
C PHE A 161 3.80 11.86 -27.16
N ARG A 162 3.43 11.69 -28.44
CA ARG A 162 3.72 10.46 -29.19
C ARG A 162 5.21 10.14 -29.25
N SER A 163 6.05 11.14 -29.52
CA SER A 163 7.51 10.98 -29.52
C SER A 163 8.03 10.61 -28.13
N ARG A 164 7.52 11.28 -27.08
CA ARG A 164 7.86 10.98 -25.69
C ARG A 164 7.47 9.56 -25.29
N LEU A 165 6.25 9.12 -25.62
CA LEU A 165 5.75 7.79 -25.33
C LEU A 165 6.55 6.70 -26.05
N ALA A 166 6.89 6.91 -27.33
CA ALA A 166 7.73 5.99 -28.08
C ALA A 166 9.11 5.79 -27.41
N GLY A 167 9.73 6.88 -26.96
CA GLY A 167 10.99 6.83 -26.20
C GLY A 167 10.88 6.03 -24.90
N LEU A 168 9.81 6.23 -24.12
CA LEU A 168 9.57 5.50 -22.87
C LEU A 168 9.33 4.00 -23.11
N ILE A 169 8.55 3.64 -24.13
CA ILE A 169 8.33 2.24 -24.52
C ILE A 169 9.64 1.59 -24.92
N TRP A 170 10.49 2.30 -25.66
CA TRP A 170 11.81 1.80 -26.05
C TRP A 170 12.73 1.55 -24.84
N GLN A 171 12.76 2.49 -23.89
CA GLN A 171 13.55 2.37 -22.65
C GLN A 171 13.09 1.18 -21.79
N HIS A 172 11.78 0.93 -21.73
CA HIS A 172 11.19 -0.16 -20.96
C HIS A 172 10.88 -1.41 -21.80
N ARG A 173 11.54 -1.58 -22.96
CA ARG A 173 11.26 -2.68 -23.90
C ARG A 173 11.31 -4.08 -23.29
N SER A 174 12.12 -4.29 -22.25
CA SER A 174 12.22 -5.59 -21.53
C SER A 174 10.96 -5.91 -20.72
N VAL A 175 10.26 -4.88 -20.22
CA VAL A 175 9.02 -5.01 -19.43
C VAL A 175 7.81 -5.26 -20.33
N TYR A 176 7.82 -4.70 -21.55
CA TYR A 176 6.72 -4.78 -22.50
C TYR A 176 7.00 -5.72 -23.70
N ARG A 177 7.99 -6.63 -23.59
CA ARG A 177 8.26 -7.61 -24.65
C ARG A 177 7.01 -8.45 -24.89
N GLY A 178 6.43 -8.32 -26.09
CA GLY A 178 5.24 -9.09 -26.51
C GLY A 178 3.91 -8.37 -26.34
N ASP A 179 3.87 -7.23 -25.65
CA ASP A 179 2.60 -6.57 -25.27
C ASP A 179 2.10 -5.57 -26.33
N ASN A 180 2.00 -6.06 -27.58
CA ASN A 180 1.54 -5.27 -28.73
C ASN A 180 0.13 -4.70 -28.55
N TRP A 181 -0.71 -5.41 -27.78
CA TRP A 181 -2.06 -4.96 -27.44
C TRP A 181 -2.03 -3.69 -26.59
N LEU A 182 -1.28 -3.68 -25.48
CA LEU A 182 -1.19 -2.52 -24.58
C LEU A 182 -0.67 -1.27 -25.30
N ARG A 183 0.30 -1.46 -26.22
CA ARG A 183 0.83 -0.37 -27.05
C ARG A 183 -0.23 0.23 -27.97
N ARG A 184 -1.03 -0.62 -28.64
CA ARG A 184 -2.11 -0.15 -29.52
C ARG A 184 -3.21 0.54 -28.71
N GLU A 185 -3.61 -0.04 -27.59
CA GLU A 185 -4.70 0.50 -26.78
C GLU A 185 -4.30 1.83 -26.13
N SER A 186 -3.06 1.94 -25.63
CA SER A 186 -2.53 3.21 -25.11
C SER A 186 -2.50 4.29 -26.19
N ALA A 187 -2.00 3.97 -27.38
CA ALA A 187 -1.95 4.92 -28.50
C ALA A 187 -3.36 5.38 -28.94
N LYS A 188 -4.34 4.47 -28.92
CA LYS A 188 -5.74 4.77 -29.21
C LYS A 188 -6.37 5.66 -28.14
N TYR A 189 -6.17 5.31 -26.87
CA TYR A 189 -6.70 6.05 -25.72
C TYR A 189 -6.20 7.50 -25.70
N TYR A 190 -4.88 7.72 -25.65
CA TYR A 190 -4.29 9.07 -25.71
C TYR A 190 -4.49 9.74 -27.08
N GLY A 191 -4.86 8.96 -28.10
CA GLY A 191 -5.20 9.41 -29.44
C GLY A 191 -6.41 10.34 -29.50
N SER A 192 -7.34 10.20 -28.55
CA SER A 192 -8.61 10.95 -28.53
C SER A 192 -8.53 12.31 -27.86
N PHE A 193 -7.42 12.63 -27.19
CA PHE A 193 -7.25 13.86 -26.41
C PHE A 193 -6.35 14.86 -27.11
N GLY A 194 -6.67 16.15 -26.99
CA GLY A 194 -5.88 17.23 -27.58
C GLY A 194 -4.54 17.48 -26.85
N TRP A 195 -4.53 17.22 -25.54
CA TRP A 195 -3.40 17.49 -24.66
C TRP A 195 -3.16 16.33 -23.70
N ILE A 196 -1.90 16.18 -23.29
CA ILE A 196 -1.47 15.23 -22.28
C ILE A 196 -0.64 15.98 -21.24
N ALA A 197 -1.05 15.92 -19.98
CA ALA A 197 -0.30 16.44 -18.85
C ALA A 197 0.67 15.37 -18.33
N GLU A 198 1.94 15.72 -18.19
CA GLU A 198 2.97 14.93 -17.53
C GLU A 198 3.20 15.50 -16.13
N VAL A 199 2.96 14.68 -15.12
CA VAL A 199 3.13 15.03 -13.71
C VAL A 199 4.19 14.12 -13.12
N SER A 200 5.31 14.68 -12.67
CA SER A 200 6.35 13.92 -11.98
C SER A 200 6.21 14.10 -10.47
N ILE A 201 5.90 13.00 -9.77
CA ILE A 201 5.77 12.95 -8.33
C ILE A 201 7.03 12.27 -7.78
N PRO A 202 7.92 12.99 -7.06
CA PRO A 202 9.24 12.49 -6.68
C PRO A 202 9.19 11.36 -5.63
N CYS A 203 8.14 11.30 -4.80
CA CYS A 203 8.07 10.38 -3.67
C CYS A 203 6.69 9.73 -3.55
N CYS A 204 6.41 8.75 -4.42
CA CYS A 204 5.11 8.07 -4.50
C CYS A 204 5.29 6.55 -4.42
N ASP A 205 4.44 5.87 -3.65
CA ASP A 205 4.33 4.40 -3.67
C ASP A 205 3.64 3.88 -4.95
N LYS A 206 3.44 2.57 -5.07
CA LYS A 206 2.86 1.97 -6.31
C LYS A 206 1.34 2.15 -6.44
N LYS A 207 0.65 2.35 -5.33
CA LYS A 207 -0.82 2.29 -5.27
C LYS A 207 -1.51 3.64 -5.23
N ASN A 208 -0.83 4.72 -4.84
CA ASN A 208 -1.32 6.07 -5.07
C ASN A 208 -1.33 6.35 -6.58
N ARG A 209 -2.43 5.97 -7.23
CA ARG A 209 -2.77 6.22 -8.62
C ARG A 209 -3.73 7.40 -8.72
#